data_AF-A0A4U9D447-F1
#
_entry.id   AF-A0A4U9D447-F1
#
_cell.length_a   1.000
_cell.length_b   1.000
_cell.length_c   1.000
_cell.angle_alpha   90.00
_cell.angle_beta   90.00
_cell.angle_gamma   90.00
#
_symmetry.space_group_name_H-M   'P 1'
#
loop_
_entity.id
_entity.type
_entity.pdbx_description
1 polymer ?
#
loop_
_entity_poly.entity_id
_entity_poly.type
_entity_poly.pdbx_seq_one_letter_code
_entity_poly.pdbx_strand_id
1 'polypeptide(L)'
;MSINIGSLLSLSLAPVIAEKFGYAVTYNLCGAGLIIALLVYFACRGMVKDIGSEPDHRPLVLRNLLYVLVGTVAMIFLCAWLMHNVKIANLVLIVLSIVVIIFFFREAFKLDKTGRNKMFVAFILMLESGAVLHPVRANAHVAQLFCHQQRAPPDPWHHH
;
A
#
# COMPACT_ATOMS: atom_id res chain seq x y z
N MET A 1 2.82 -20.07 1.28
CA MET A 1 2.13 -19.39 0.16
C MET A 1 1.03 -18.40 0.59
N SER A 2 0.92 -18.03 1.88
CA SER A 2 -0.12 -17.08 2.35
C SER A 2 0.00 -15.67 1.77
N ILE A 3 1.23 -15.14 1.66
CA ILE A 3 1.50 -13.77 1.18
C ILE A 3 0.97 -13.53 -0.24
N ASN A 4 1.09 -14.49 -1.15
CA ASN A 4 0.61 -14.33 -2.53
C ASN A 4 -0.91 -14.16 -2.55
N ILE A 5 -1.66 -15.11 -1.97
CA ILE A 5 -3.12 -15.04 -1.85
C ILE A 5 -3.59 -13.77 -1.13
N GLY A 6 -2.94 -13.40 -0.02
CA GLY A 6 -3.26 -12.19 0.73
C GLY A 6 -3.07 -10.90 -0.08
N SER A 7 -1.96 -10.82 -0.83
CA SER A 7 -1.70 -9.66 -1.71
C SER A 7 -2.72 -9.58 -2.85
N LEU A 8 -3.06 -10.70 -3.48
CA LEU A 8 -4.04 -10.77 -4.58
C LEU A 8 -5.42 -10.28 -4.10
N LEU A 9 -5.92 -10.82 -2.99
CA LEU A 9 -7.19 -10.40 -2.39
C LEU A 9 -7.19 -8.92 -2.00
N SER A 10 -6.12 -8.43 -1.35
CA SER A 10 -6.03 -7.04 -0.90
C SER A 10 -6.00 -6.04 -2.07
N LEU A 11 -5.20 -6.32 -3.11
CA LEU A 11 -5.12 -5.46 -4.30
C LEU A 11 -6.40 -5.50 -5.14
N SER A 12 -7.15 -6.60 -5.15
CA SER A 12 -8.45 -6.68 -5.83
C SER A 12 -9.59 -5.99 -5.06
N LEU A 13 -9.62 -6.10 -3.73
CA LEU A 13 -10.70 -5.54 -2.91
C LEU A 13 -10.55 -4.01 -2.69
N ALA A 14 -9.33 -3.52 -2.52
CA ALA A 14 -9.07 -2.10 -2.27
C ALA A 14 -9.71 -1.12 -3.28
N PRO A 15 -9.59 -1.29 -4.61
CA PRO A 15 -10.23 -0.39 -5.58
C PRO A 15 -11.76 -0.48 -5.54
N VAL A 16 -12.33 -1.69 -5.48
CA VAL A 16 -13.80 -1.89 -5.46
C VAL A 16 -14.45 -1.22 -4.25
N ILE A 17 -13.77 -1.26 -3.09
CA ILE A 17 -14.24 -0.61 -1.86
C ILE A 17 -14.02 0.91 -1.94
N ALA A 18 -12.90 1.37 -2.52
CA ALA A 18 -12.64 2.80 -2.70
C ALA A 18 -13.65 3.47 -3.65
N GLU A 19 -14.10 2.78 -4.71
CA GLU A 19 -15.11 3.29 -5.65
C GLU A 19 -16.52 3.33 -5.04
N LYS A 20 -16.90 2.36 -4.21
CA LYS A 20 -18.25 2.29 -3.61
C LYS A 20 -18.41 3.04 -2.29
N PHE A 21 -17.38 3.08 -1.45
CA PHE A 21 -17.43 3.61 -0.09
C PHE A 21 -16.42 4.73 0.18
N GLY A 22 -15.57 5.07 -0.80
CA GLY A 22 -14.57 6.13 -0.69
C GLY A 22 -13.28 5.68 0.01
N TYR A 23 -12.19 6.38 -0.30
CA TYR A 23 -10.84 6.07 0.19
C TYR A 23 -10.71 6.02 1.72
N ALA A 24 -11.46 6.86 2.45
CA ALA A 24 -11.44 6.88 3.92
C ALA A 24 -11.87 5.54 4.53
N VAL A 25 -12.89 4.89 3.97
CA VAL A 25 -13.36 3.57 4.41
C VAL A 25 -12.32 2.50 4.08
N THR A 26 -11.70 2.56 2.89
CA THR A 26 -10.63 1.63 2.49
C THR A 26 -9.41 1.71 3.42
N TYR A 27 -8.98 2.90 3.84
CA TYR A 27 -7.88 3.06 4.80
C TYR A 27 -8.23 2.51 6.19
N ASN A 28 -9.44 2.79 6.69
CA ASN A 28 -9.92 2.26 7.98
C ASN A 28 -10.01 0.72 7.96
N LEU A 29 -10.46 0.13 6.84
CA LEU A 29 -10.51 -1.31 6.66
C LEU A 29 -9.11 -1.96 6.69
N CYS A 30 -8.11 -1.32 6.09
CA CYS A 30 -6.71 -1.78 6.17
C CYS A 30 -6.19 -1.78 7.61
N GLY A 31 -6.47 -0.70 8.37
CA GLY A 31 -6.15 -0.62 9.80
C GLY A 31 -6.85 -1.70 10.62
N ALA A 32 -8.15 -1.94 10.39
CA ALA A 32 -8.90 -3.01 11.05
C ALA A 32 -8.32 -4.41 10.73
N GLY A 33 -7.93 -4.67 9.47
CA GLY A 33 -7.27 -5.90 9.08
C GLY A 33 -5.95 -6.14 9.81
N LEU A 34 -5.14 -5.09 10.02
CA LEU A 34 -3.91 -5.17 10.81
C LEU A 34 -4.19 -5.44 12.29
N ILE A 35 -5.23 -4.84 12.87
CA ILE A 35 -5.64 -5.10 14.26
C ILE A 35 -6.10 -6.56 14.42
N ILE A 36 -6.90 -7.08 13.49
CA ILE A 36 -7.32 -8.49 13.50
C ILE A 36 -6.10 -9.43 13.39
N ALA A 37 -5.14 -9.14 12.51
CA ALA A 37 -3.91 -9.91 12.39
C ALA A 37 -3.09 -9.92 13.70
N LEU A 38 -3.00 -8.79 14.41
CA LEU A 38 -2.36 -8.70 15.72
C LEU A 38 -3.12 -9.50 16.79
N LEU A 39 -4.45 -9.43 16.83
CA LEU A 39 -5.27 -10.21 17.77
C LEU A 39 -5.11 -11.72 17.57
N VAL A 40 -5.11 -12.19 16.31
CA VAL A 40 -4.85 -13.59 15.97
C VAL A 40 -3.42 -13.99 16.40
N TYR A 41 -2.42 -13.13 16.16
CA TYR A 41 -1.06 -13.38 16.62
C TYR A 41 -0.98 -13.49 18.16
N PHE A 42 -1.67 -12.63 18.91
CA PHE A 42 -1.71 -12.72 20.38
C PHE A 42 -2.41 -13.98 20.88
N ALA A 43 -3.52 -14.39 20.26
CA ALA A 43 -4.22 -15.62 20.60
C ALA A 43 -3.37 -16.87 20.31
N CYS A 44 -2.68 -16.90 19.16
CA CYS A 44 -1.80 -18.01 18.76
C CYS A 44 -0.37 -17.91 19.32
N ARG A 45 -0.05 -16.89 20.13
CA ARG A 45 1.32 -16.61 20.60
C ARG A 45 1.96 -17.78 21.33
N GLY A 46 1.15 -18.54 22.06
CA GLY A 46 1.59 -19.76 22.76
C GLY A 46 2.16 -20.84 21.84
N MET A 47 1.71 -20.93 20.59
CA MET A 47 2.21 -21.90 19.61
C MET A 47 3.53 -21.48 18.92
N VAL A 48 3.86 -20.19 18.98
CA VAL A 48 5.05 -19.62 18.30
C VAL A 48 6.19 -19.34 19.28
N LYS A 49 5.89 -19.25 20.59
CA LYS A 49 6.86 -18.87 21.64
C LYS A 49 8.11 -19.76 21.72
N ASP A 50 7.97 -21.04 21.38
CA ASP A 50 9.08 -22.02 21.44
C ASP A 50 9.77 -22.22 20.08
N ILE A 51 9.37 -21.46 19.05
CA ILE A 51 10.01 -21.40 17.72
C ILE A 51 10.65 -20.02 17.53
N GLY A 52 11.70 -19.76 18.33
CA GLY A 52 12.46 -18.51 18.34
C GLY A 52 13.95 -18.73 18.14
N SER A 53 14.62 -17.81 17.44
CA SER A 53 16.08 -17.82 17.28
C SER A 53 16.78 -17.35 18.57
N GLU A 54 18.09 -17.58 18.72
CA GLU A 54 18.88 -17.15 19.89
C GLU A 54 18.73 -15.65 20.28
N PRO A 55 18.49 -14.69 19.36
CA PRO A 55 18.21 -13.30 19.74
C PRO A 55 16.89 -13.10 20.51
N ASP A 56 15.91 -13.97 20.30
CA ASP A 56 14.57 -13.91 20.92
C ASP A 56 14.61 -14.38 22.40
N HIS A 57 15.68 -15.08 22.77
CA HIS A 57 15.98 -15.54 24.13
C HIS A 57 16.79 -14.50 24.93
N ARG A 58 17.21 -13.39 24.31
CA ARG A 58 17.95 -12.32 25.00
C ARG A 58 16.99 -11.28 25.59
N PRO A 59 17.31 -10.67 26.75
CA PRO A 59 16.46 -9.64 27.34
C PRO A 59 16.31 -8.46 26.37
N LEU A 60 15.06 -8.01 26.18
CA LEU A 60 14.73 -6.88 25.31
C LEU A 60 15.49 -5.63 25.75
N VAL A 61 16.37 -5.12 24.88
CA VAL A 61 17.10 -3.89 25.13
C VAL A 61 16.11 -2.72 25.05
N LEU A 62 15.63 -2.24 26.20
CA LEU A 62 14.62 -1.17 26.31
C LEU A 62 14.97 0.07 25.48
N ARG A 63 16.25 0.42 25.37
CA ARG A 63 16.74 1.52 24.52
C ARG A 63 16.41 1.30 23.03
N ASN A 64 16.58 0.09 22.52
CA ASN A 64 16.28 -0.24 21.12
C ASN A 64 14.77 -0.27 20.89
N LEU A 65 14.00 -0.80 21.86
CA LEU A 65 12.53 -0.75 21.83
C LEU A 65 12.01 0.69 21.78
N LEU A 66 12.59 1.59 22.58
CA LEU A 66 12.23 3.00 22.62
C LEU A 66 12.59 3.71 21.30
N TYR A 67 13.75 3.43 20.70
CA TYR A 67 14.09 3.93 19.36
C TYR A 67 13.09 3.48 18.29
N VAL A 68 12.69 2.21 18.29
CA VAL A 68 11.67 1.70 17.36
C VAL A 68 10.32 2.40 17.60
N LEU A 69 9.88 2.52 18.84
CA LEU A 69 8.61 3.15 19.20
C LEU A 69 8.56 4.63 18.79
N VAL A 70 9.60 5.40 19.11
CA VAL A 70 9.73 6.81 18.70
C VAL A 70 9.80 6.92 17.17
N GLY A 71 10.53 6.02 16.51
CA GLY A 71 10.57 5.93 15.05
C GLY A 71 9.21 5.66 14.43
N THR A 72 8.42 4.73 14.99
CA THR A 72 7.04 4.46 14.54
C THR A 72 6.14 5.68 14.71
N VAL A 73 6.18 6.36 15.86
CA VAL A 73 5.39 7.58 16.11
C VAL A 73 5.79 8.69 15.13
N ALA A 74 7.08 8.93 14.93
CA ALA A 74 7.57 9.93 13.98
C ALA A 74 7.15 9.60 12.53
N MET A 75 7.20 8.32 12.12
CA MET A 75 6.74 7.88 10.81
C MET A 75 5.23 8.03 10.63
N ILE A 76 4.42 7.80 11.66
CA ILE A 76 2.97 8.05 11.61
C ILE A 76 2.68 9.54 11.36
N PHE A 77 3.35 10.45 12.08
CA PHE A 77 3.21 11.89 11.84
C PHE A 77 3.68 12.31 10.44
N LEU A 78 4.79 11.75 9.94
CA LEU A 78 5.28 12.00 8.58
C LEU A 78 4.27 11.53 7.53
N CYS A 79 3.71 10.32 7.67
CA CYS A 79 2.68 9.80 6.78
C CYS A 79 1.38 10.64 6.81
N ALA A 80 0.94 11.08 7.99
CA ALA A 80 -0.23 11.94 8.12
C ALA A 80 -0.02 13.31 7.44
N TRP A 81 1.15 13.92 7.63
CA TRP A 81 1.52 15.17 6.96
C TRP A 81 1.64 15.02 5.44
N LEU A 82 2.16 13.87 4.97
CA LEU A 82 2.24 13.54 3.55
C LEU A 82 0.85 13.43 2.91
N MET A 83 -0.09 12.74 3.58
CA MET A 83 -1.48 12.62 3.12
C MET A 83 -2.22 13.96 3.05
N HIS A 84 -1.92 14.90 3.95
CA HIS A 84 -2.45 16.27 3.89
C HIS A 84 -1.90 17.05 2.68
N ASN A 85 -0.66 16.78 2.27
CA ASN A 85 0.04 17.49 1.20
C ASN A 85 0.17 16.64 -0.08
N VAL A 86 -0.96 16.36 -0.74
CA VAL A 86 -1.06 15.47 -1.93
C VAL A 86 -0.04 15.80 -3.03
N LYS A 87 0.33 17.08 -3.23
CA LYS A 87 1.38 17.50 -4.17
C LYS A 87 2.74 16.90 -3.83
N ILE A 88 3.10 16.89 -2.54
CA ILE A 88 4.35 16.33 -2.01
C ILE A 88 4.25 14.79 -2.01
N ALA A 89 3.10 14.22 -1.66
CA ALA A 89 2.85 12.78 -1.75
C ALA A 89 3.12 12.24 -3.17
N ASN A 90 2.58 12.89 -4.20
CA ASN A 90 2.79 12.51 -5.60
C ASN A 90 4.27 12.62 -6.01
N LEU A 91 4.99 13.66 -5.60
CA LEU A 91 6.43 13.79 -5.87
C LEU A 91 7.23 12.66 -5.21
N VAL A 92 6.96 12.37 -3.94
CA VAL A 92 7.61 11.28 -3.19
C VAL A 92 7.31 9.92 -3.81
N LEU A 93 6.08 9.67 -4.26
CA LEU A 93 5.69 8.43 -4.95
C LEU A 93 6.41 8.26 -6.30
N ILE A 94 6.57 9.32 -7.08
CA ILE A 94 7.35 9.29 -8.33
C ILE A 94 8.82 8.94 -8.05
N VAL A 95 9.44 9.63 -7.08
CA VAL A 95 10.84 9.37 -6.70
C VAL A 95 11.01 7.94 -6.18
N LEU A 96 10.11 7.47 -5.31
CA LEU A 96 10.12 6.10 -4.79
C LEU A 96 10.00 5.05 -5.91
N SER A 97 9.13 5.29 -6.89
CA SER A 97 8.96 4.40 -8.04
C SER A 97 10.25 4.31 -8.86
N ILE A 98 10.92 5.44 -9.12
CA ILE A 98 12.21 5.47 -9.81
C ILE A 98 13.28 4.71 -9.02
N VAL A 99 13.37 4.91 -7.70
CA VAL A 99 14.33 4.21 -6.83
C VAL A 99 14.10 2.69 -6.84
N VAL A 100 12.84 2.24 -6.77
CA VAL A 100 12.50 0.81 -6.84
C VAL A 100 12.90 0.21 -8.19
N ILE A 101 12.62 0.91 -9.30
CA ILE A 101 13.03 0.46 -10.65
C ILE A 101 14.56 0.35 -10.76
N ILE A 102 15.30 1.36 -10.29
CA ILE A 102 16.78 1.33 -10.30
C ILE A 102 17.32 0.18 -9.44
N PHE A 103 16.75 -0.04 -8.25
CA PHE A 103 17.17 -1.14 -7.37
C PHE A 103 16.90 -2.50 -8.02
N PHE A 104 15.73 -2.65 -8.64
CA PHE A 104 15.34 -3.85 -9.37
C PHE A 104 16.32 -4.17 -10.52
N PHE A 105 16.64 -3.18 -11.37
CA PHE A 105 17.63 -3.35 -12.42
C PHE A 105 19.01 -3.70 -11.84
N ARG A 106 19.44 -3.01 -10.77
CA ARG A 106 20.75 -3.29 -10.13
C ARG A 106 20.86 -4.71 -9.61
N GLU A 107 19.77 -5.28 -9.09
CA GLU A 107 19.73 -6.68 -8.66
C GLU A 107 19.66 -7.64 -9.85
N ALA A 108 18.90 -7.31 -10.89
CA ALA A 108 18.83 -8.10 -12.12
C ALA A 108 20.16 -8.16 -12.90
N PHE A 109 21.01 -7.12 -12.80
CA PHE A 109 22.37 -7.11 -13.36
C PHE A 109 23.38 -7.89 -12.51
N LYS A 110 23.17 -8.01 -11.20
CA LYS A 110 24.01 -8.82 -10.30
C LYS A 110 23.73 -10.33 -10.40
N LEU A 111 22.54 -10.70 -10.90
CA LEU A 111 22.09 -12.10 -10.96
C LEU A 111 22.57 -12.84 -12.21
N ASP A 112 22.87 -14.13 -12.00
CA ASP A 112 23.26 -15.07 -13.05
C ASP A 112 22.23 -15.20 -14.17
N LYS A 113 22.67 -15.72 -15.33
CA LYS A 113 21.87 -15.82 -16.58
C LYS A 113 20.47 -16.41 -16.34
N THR A 114 20.35 -17.45 -15.50
CA THR A 114 19.07 -18.09 -15.14
C THR A 114 18.24 -17.28 -14.13
N GLY A 115 18.87 -16.56 -13.22
CA GLY A 115 18.20 -15.69 -12.25
C GLY A 115 17.63 -14.42 -12.92
N ARG A 116 18.41 -13.82 -13.83
CA ARG A 116 18.00 -12.63 -14.60
C ARG A 116 16.75 -12.87 -15.44
N ASN A 117 16.58 -14.04 -16.04
CA ASN A 117 15.36 -14.37 -16.80
C ASN A 117 14.11 -14.40 -15.90
N LYS A 118 14.23 -14.91 -14.65
CA LYS A 118 13.12 -14.91 -13.67
C LYS A 118 12.77 -13.48 -13.22
N MET A 119 13.77 -12.63 -13.01
CA MET A 119 13.57 -11.20 -12.76
C MET A 119 12.84 -10.54 -13.95
N PHE A 120 13.27 -10.76 -15.19
CA PHE A 120 12.60 -10.16 -16.37
C PHE A 120 11.12 -10.56 -16.48
N VAL A 121 10.76 -11.81 -16.19
CA VAL A 121 9.35 -12.22 -16.15
C VAL A 121 8.57 -11.47 -15.07
N ALA A 122 9.13 -11.34 -13.85
CA ALA A 122 8.50 -10.56 -12.78
C ALA A 122 8.33 -9.08 -13.16
N PHE A 123 9.30 -8.48 -13.85
CA PHE A 123 9.23 -7.10 -14.36
C PHE A 123 8.13 -6.93 -15.42
N ILE A 124 8.02 -7.89 -16.36
CA ILE A 124 6.96 -7.88 -17.36
C ILE A 124 5.59 -7.98 -16.70
N LEU A 125 5.41 -8.82 -15.67
CA LEU A 125 4.15 -8.91 -14.90
C LEU A 125 3.85 -7.63 -14.11
N MET A 126 4.86 -6.92 -13.59
CA MET A 126 4.68 -5.58 -12.98
C MET A 126 4.27 -4.54 -14.02
N LEU A 127 4.84 -4.57 -15.22
CA LEU A 127 4.46 -3.69 -16.32
C LEU A 127 3.06 -4.01 -16.86
N GLU A 128 2.71 -5.28 -17.04
CA GLU A 128 1.40 -5.73 -17.50
C GLU A 128 0.32 -5.27 -16.52
N SER A 129 0.48 -5.55 -15.23
CA SER A 129 -0.47 -5.11 -14.20
C SER A 129 -0.61 -3.59 -14.14
N GLY A 130 0.49 -2.83 -14.28
CA GLY A 130 0.43 -1.36 -14.40
C GLY A 130 -0.27 -0.87 -15.68
N ALA A 131 -0.01 -1.53 -16.81
CA ALA A 131 -0.59 -1.20 -18.11
C ALA A 131 -2.08 -1.57 -18.22
N VAL A 132 -2.51 -2.66 -17.59
CA VAL A 132 -3.92 -3.06 -17.42
C VAL A 132 -4.65 -2.12 -16.47
N LEU A 133 -3.96 -1.60 -15.44
CA LEU A 133 -4.56 -0.63 -14.52
C LEU A 133 -4.69 0.78 -15.13
N HIS A 134 -3.90 1.12 -16.14
CA HIS A 134 -3.96 2.43 -16.81
C HIS A 134 -5.31 2.74 -17.48
N PRO A 135 -5.93 1.87 -18.32
CA PRO A 135 -7.26 2.11 -18.88
C PRO A 135 -8.36 2.08 -17.81
N VAL A 136 -8.23 1.26 -16.76
CA VAL A 136 -9.18 1.25 -15.63
C VAL A 136 -9.15 2.58 -14.87
N ARG A 137 -7.95 3.09 -14.58
CA ARG A 137 -7.76 4.39 -13.91
C ARG A 137 -8.12 5.57 -14.81
N ALA A 138 -7.91 5.47 -16.12
CA ALA A 138 -8.38 6.47 -17.09
C ALA A 138 -9.91 6.57 -17.07
N ASN A 139 -10.63 5.44 -17.08
CA ASN A 139 -12.09 5.44 -16.95
C ASN A 139 -12.55 6.03 -15.61
N ALA A 140 -11.91 5.71 -14.49
CA ALA A 140 -12.25 6.30 -13.19
C ALA A 140 -12.01 7.82 -13.14
N HIS A 141 -10.93 8.32 -13.77
CA HIS A 141 -10.63 9.75 -13.81
C HIS A 141 -11.55 10.52 -14.78
N VAL A 142 -11.95 9.89 -15.89
CA VAL A 142 -12.97 10.41 -16.82
C VAL A 142 -14.35 10.42 -16.18
N ALA A 143 -14.71 9.40 -15.41
CA ALA A 143 -15.95 9.37 -14.62
C ALA A 143 -15.99 10.46 -13.55
N GLN A 144 -14.86 10.75 -12.89
CA GLN A 144 -14.74 11.90 -11.99
C GLN A 144 -14.86 13.24 -12.72
N LEU A 145 -14.25 13.40 -13.91
CA LEU A 145 -14.46 14.60 -14.73
C LEU A 145 -15.93 14.77 -15.16
N PHE A 146 -16.60 13.71 -15.61
CA PHE A 146 -18.03 13.75 -15.96
C PHE A 146 -18.90 14.13 -14.75
N CYS A 147 -18.63 13.55 -13.57
CA CYS A 147 -19.37 13.86 -12.35
C CYS A 147 -19.13 15.31 -11.87
N HIS A 148 -17.94 15.87 -12.12
CA HIS A 148 -17.65 17.28 -11.85
C HIS A 148 -18.29 18.22 -12.89
N GLN A 149 -18.40 17.79 -14.15
CA GLN A 149 -19.01 18.58 -15.24
C GLN A 149 -20.55 18.56 -15.19
N GLN A 150 -21.16 17.57 -14.52
CA GLN A 150 -22.59 17.55 -14.18
C GLN A 150 -22.95 18.32 -12.90
N ARG A 151 -21.98 19.02 -12.27
CA ARG A 151 -22.21 19.83 -11.07
C ARG A 151 -21.79 21.29 -11.27
N ALA A 152 -22.50 21.98 -12.17
CA ALA A 152 -22.53 23.44 -12.25
C ALA A 152 -24.00 23.93 -12.20
N PRO A 153 -24.42 24.71 -11.18
CA PRO A 153 -25.73 25.37 -11.13
C PRO A 153 -25.73 26.63 -12.04
N PRO A 154 -26.89 27.06 -12.58
CA PRO A 154 -27.99 27.67 -11.80
C PRO A 154 -29.39 27.15 -12.24
N ASP A 155 -30.55 27.61 -11.73
CA ASP A 155 -30.90 28.62 -10.70
C ASP A 155 -32.22 28.20 -9.98
N PRO A 156 -32.63 28.82 -8.86
CA PRO A 156 -33.96 28.64 -8.26
C PRO A 156 -35.01 29.57 -8.89
N TRP A 157 -36.29 29.35 -8.54
CA TRP A 157 -37.49 30.12 -8.93
C TRP A 157 -38.09 29.86 -10.32
N HIS A 158 -39.19 29.11 -10.35
CA HIS A 158 -40.49 29.74 -10.63
C HIS A 158 -41.62 28.97 -9.94
N HIS A 159 -42.39 29.69 -9.12
CA HIS A 159 -43.58 29.19 -8.43
C HIS A 159 -44.82 29.23 -9.36
N HIS A 160 -45.86 28.49 -8.94
CA HIS A 160 -47.27 28.74 -9.29
C HIS A 160 -47.70 30.18 -8.94
#